data_AF-A0A3M7T3D3-F1
#
_entry.id   AF-A0A3M7T3D3-F1
#
_cell.length_a   1.000
_cell.length_b   1.000
_cell.length_c   1.000
_cell.angle_alpha   90.00
_cell.angle_beta   90.00
_cell.angle_gamma   90.00
#
_symmetry.space_group_name_H-M   'P 1'
#
loop_
_entity.id
_entity.type
_entity.pdbx_description
1 polymer ?
#
loop_
_entity_poly.entity_id
_entity_poly.type
_entity_poly.pdbx_seq_one_letter_code
_entity_poly.pdbx_strand_id
1 'polypeptide(L)' 'MKNKCNRISQNKTKFDNLYLCKESVIDSLKRCTDTMLGGKQVVICGYGEVGKGCCQSLRAVGCVIYVTEIDPICALQAW' A
#
# COMPACT_ATOMS: atom_id res chain seq x y z
N MET A 1 -12.18 2.58 24.51
CA MET A 1 -10.99 1.78 24.88
C MET A 1 -9.91 1.86 23.79
N LYS A 2 -9.28 3.03 23.58
CA LYS A 2 -8.26 3.27 22.51
C LYS A 2 -6.82 3.43 23.06
N ASN A 3 -6.48 2.77 24.17
CA ASN A 3 -5.25 3.10 24.93
C ASN A 3 -4.31 1.90 25.18
N LYS A 4 -3.79 1.23 24.13
CA LYS A 4 -2.67 0.30 24.36
C LYS A 4 -1.59 0.19 23.27
N CYS A 5 -1.80 0.74 22.07
CA CYS A 5 -0.86 0.58 20.93
C CYS A 5 -0.19 1.89 20.45
N ASN A 6 0.04 2.88 21.31
CA ASN A 6 0.68 4.16 20.94
C ASN A 6 2.14 4.31 21.42
N ARG A 7 2.80 3.21 21.81
CA ARG A 7 4.21 3.22 22.31
C ARG A 7 5.26 2.81 21.27
N ILE A 8 4.88 2.50 20.04
CA ILE A 8 5.84 2.31 18.95
C ILE A 8 6.05 3.69 18.32
N SER A 9 7.30 4.12 18.22
CA SER A 9 7.65 5.48 17.78
C SER A 9 6.94 5.85 16.48
N GLN A 10 6.18 6.94 16.51
CA GLN A 10 5.36 7.43 15.39
C GLN A 10 6.16 7.57 14.08
N ASN A 11 7.44 7.91 14.19
CA ASN A 11 8.35 7.98 13.04
C ASN A 11 8.61 6.60 12.44
N LYS A 12 8.91 5.57 13.24
CA LYS A 12 9.13 4.20 12.70
C LYS A 12 7.87 3.67 12.03
N THR A 13 6.72 3.72 12.70
CA THR A 13 5.50 3.14 12.11
C THR A 13 5.06 3.85 10.83
N LYS A 14 5.14 5.18 10.77
CA LYS A 14 4.79 5.93 9.55
C LYS A 14 5.82 5.76 8.45
N PHE A 15 7.12 5.72 8.80
CA PHE A 15 8.16 5.61 7.80
C PHE A 15 8.28 4.19 7.26
N ASP A 16 8.24 3.19 8.15
CA ASP A 16 8.43 1.79 7.80
C ASP A 16 7.25 1.26 6.99
N ASN A 17 6.02 1.54 7.43
CA ASN A 17 4.85 0.98 6.75
C ASN A 17 4.58 1.63 5.39
N LEU A 18 4.90 2.92 5.24
CA LEU A 18 4.54 3.68 4.05
C LEU A 18 5.67 3.67 3.01
N TYR A 19 6.92 3.91 3.43
CA TYR A 19 8.05 3.96 2.49
C TYR A 19 8.68 2.59 2.22
N LEU A 20 8.82 1.70 3.20
CA LEU A 20 9.41 0.38 2.88
C LEU A 20 8.47 -0.45 2.00
N CYS A 21 7.15 -0.46 2.27
CA CYS A 21 6.21 -1.21 1.42
C CYS A 21 6.10 -0.62 0.02
N LYS A 22 6.30 0.68 -0.13
CA LYS A 22 6.35 1.33 -1.45
C LYS A 22 7.45 0.70 -2.31
N GLU A 23 8.67 0.56 -1.80
CA GLU A 23 9.79 0.03 -2.59
C GLU A 23 9.78 -1.50 -2.69
N SER A 24 9.52 -2.20 -1.58
CA SER A 24 9.65 -3.66 -1.51
C SER A 24 8.61 -4.42 -2.34
N VAL A 25 7.40 -3.87 -2.50
CA VAL A 25 6.31 -4.51 -3.24
C VAL A 25 6.60 -4.57 -4.74
N ILE A 26 7.16 -3.51 -5.31
CA ILE A 26 7.53 -3.53 -6.72
C ILE A 26 8.70 -4.48 -6.95
N ASP A 27 9.71 -4.44 -6.07
CA ASP A 27 10.90 -5.29 -6.20
C ASP A 27 10.55 -6.78 -6.14
N SER A 28 9.77 -7.18 -5.13
CA SER A 28 9.31 -8.57 -4.98
C SER A 28 8.44 -9.02 -6.15
N LEU A 29 7.50 -8.19 -6.62
CA LEU A 29 6.60 -8.57 -7.70
C LEU A 29 7.34 -8.71 -9.05
N LYS A 30 8.31 -7.83 -9.33
CA LYS A 30 9.20 -7.94 -10.49
C LYS A 30 10.03 -9.22 -10.41
N ARG A 31 10.62 -9.52 -9.26
CA ARG A 31 11.48 -10.70 -9.08
C ARG A 31 10.74 -12.02 -9.15
N CYS A 32 9.46 -12.06 -8.76
CA CYS A 32 8.68 -13.30 -8.77
C CYS A 32 8.06 -13.61 -10.13
N THR A 33 7.72 -12.59 -10.92
CA THR A 33 6.92 -12.78 -12.15
C THR A 33 7.63 -12.38 -13.43
N ASP A 34 8.72 -11.60 -13.35
CA ASP A 34 9.44 -11.00 -14.49
C ASP A 34 8.50 -10.34 -15.53
N THR A 35 7.29 -9.96 -15.10
CA THR A 35 6.26 -9.41 -15.98
C THR A 35 6.18 -7.90 -15.89
N MET A 36 5.83 -7.27 -17.01
CA MET A 36 5.55 -5.85 -17.04
C MET A 36 4.23 -5.57 -16.31
N LEU A 37 4.31 -4.78 -15.24
CA LEU A 37 3.16 -4.40 -14.41
C LEU A 37 2.34 -3.25 -15.01
N GLY A 38 2.94 -2.44 -15.89
CA GLY A 38 2.25 -1.34 -16.58
C GLY A 38 1.01 -1.83 -17.34
N GLY A 39 -0.14 -1.19 -17.10
CA GLY A 39 -1.43 -1.54 -17.69
C GLY A 39 -2.10 -2.79 -17.10
N LYS A 40 -1.46 -3.51 -16.18
CA LYS A 40 -2.11 -4.63 -15.47
C LYS A 40 -3.11 -4.10 -14.45
N GLN A 41 -4.18 -4.87 -14.26
CA GLN A 41 -5.15 -4.62 -13.20
C GLN A 41 -4.65 -5.27 -11.91
N VAL A 42 -4.57 -4.50 -10.84
CA VAL A 42 -4.10 -4.96 -9.53
C VAL A 42 -5.13 -4.61 -8.46
N VAL A 43 -5.47 -5.58 -7.62
CA VAL A 43 -6.39 -5.37 -6.50
C VAL A 43 -5.59 -5.27 -5.20
N ILE A 44 -5.84 -4.22 -4.42
CA ILE A 44 -5.28 -4.02 -3.10
C ILE A 44 -6.39 -4.23 -2.07
N CYS A 45 -6.17 -5.15 -1.15
CA CYS A 45 -7.07 -5.41 -0.03
C CYS A 45 -6.57 -4.65 1.21
N GLY A 46 -7.19 -3.51 1.48
CA GLY A 46 -6.85 -2.62 2.59
C GLY A 46 -6.10 -1.35 2.16
N TYR A 47 -6.52 -0.20 2.69
CA TYR A 47 -6.01 1.14 2.45
C TYR A 47 -5.53 1.83 3.75
N GLY A 48 -4.92 1.04 4.63
CA GLY A 48 -4.12 1.56 5.74
C GLY A 48 -2.78 2.15 5.27
N GLU A 49 -1.86 2.42 6.20
CA GLU A 49 -0.55 3.04 5.87
C GLU A 49 0.28 2.18 4.89
N VAL A 50 0.21 0.85 5.01
CA VAL A 50 0.85 -0.09 4.06
C VAL A 50 0.17 -0.03 2.69
N GLY A 51 -1.16 -0.13 2.67
CA GLY A 51 -1.95 -0.10 1.43
C GLY A 51 -1.73 1.19 0.63
N LYS A 52 -1.64 2.34 1.30
CA LYS A 52 -1.29 3.63 0.69
C LYS A 52 0.07 3.60 -0.01
N GLY A 53 1.10 3.04 0.65
CA GLY A 53 2.43 2.89 0.08
C GLY A 53 2.44 1.99 -1.16
N CYS A 54 1.78 0.83 -1.07
CA CYS A 54 1.64 -0.11 -2.20
C CYS A 54 0.93 0.53 -3.39
N CYS A 55 -0.18 1.23 -3.13
CA CYS A 55 -1.02 1.86 -4.14
C CYS A 55 -0.26 2.97 -4.89
N GLN A 56 0.48 3.82 -4.15
CA GLN A 56 1.29 4.89 -4.75
C GLN A 56 2.38 4.32 -5.66
N SER A 57 3.04 3.23 -5.24
CA SER A 57 4.08 2.58 -6.03
C SER A 57 3.56 1.92 -7.29
N LEU A 58 2.52 1.10 -7.17
CA LEU A 58 1.92 0.42 -8.32
C LEU A 58 1.34 1.42 -9.33
N ARG A 59 0.86 2.59 -8.86
CA ARG A 59 0.35 3.66 -9.73
C ARG A 59 1.47 4.34 -10.48
N ALA A 60 2.64 4.51 -9.85
CA ALA A 60 3.84 5.05 -10.51
C ALA A 60 4.35 4.14 -11.63
N VAL A 61 4.13 2.82 -11.52
CA VAL A 61 4.47 1.84 -12.57
C VAL A 61 3.40 1.79 -13.69
N GLY A 62 2.29 2.52 -13.55
CA GLY A 62 1.23 2.58 -14.54
C GLY A 62 0.22 1.43 -14.45
N CYS A 63 0.09 0.78 -13.30
CA CYS A 63 -0.95 -0.23 -13.08
C CYS A 63 -2.33 0.44 -12.91
N VAL A 64 -3.38 -0.28 -13.31
CA VAL A 64 -4.77 0.08 -12.97
C VAL A 64 -5.10 -0.55 -11.62
N ILE A 65 -5.41 0.26 -10.62
CA ILE A 65 -5.54 -0.22 -9.24
C ILE A 65 -6.99 -0.16 -8.80
N TYR A 66 -7.44 -1.24 -8.18
CA TYR A 66 -8.70 -1.32 -7.46
C TYR A 66 -8.40 -1.52 -5.98
N VAL A 67 -9.02 -0.74 -5.12
CA VAL A 67 -8.85 -0.85 -3.66
C VAL A 67 -10.13 -1.39 -3.07
N THR A 68 -10.00 -2.38 -2.19
CA THR A 68 -11.10 -2.90 -1.37
C THR A 68 -10.85 -2.54 0.08
N GLU A 69 -11.83 -1.91 0.71
CA GLU A 69 -11.76 -1.51 2.11
C GLU A 69 -13.10 -1.71 2.79
N ILE A 70 -13.06 -2.08 4.06
CA ILE A 70 -14.24 -2.17 4.92
C ILE A 70 -14.50 -0.84 5.62
N ASP A 71 -13.44 -0.08 5.89
CA ASP A 71 -13.55 1.23 6.53
C ASP A 71 -13.92 2.30 5.49
N PRO A 72 -15.10 2.95 5.62
CA PRO A 72 -15.59 3.87 4.60
C PRO A 72 -14.72 5.12 4.44
N ILE A 73 -14.01 5.53 5.50
CA ILE A 73 -13.10 6.69 5.47
C ILE A 73 -11.86 6.40 4.62
N CYS A 74 -11.26 5.22 4.81
CA CYS A 74 -10.09 4.80 4.05
C CYS A 74 -10.46 4.49 2.60
N ALA A 75 -11.66 3.94 2.36
CA ALA A 75 -12.20 3.74 1.02
C ALA A 75 -12.38 5.07 0.26
N LEU A 76 -12.89 6.11 0.93
CA LEU A 76 -13.01 7.45 0.33
C LEU A 76 -11.64 8.06 0.00
N GLN A 77 -10.62 7.80 0.82
CA GLN A 77 -9.25 8.28 0.58
C GLN A 77 -8.54 7.52 -0.56
N ALA A 78 -8.98 6.30 -0.87
CA ALA A 78 -8.39 5.47 -1.90
C ALA A 78 -8.71 5.92 -3.33
N TRP A 79 -9.72 6.80 -3.47
CA TRP A 79 -10.21 7.34 -4.73
C TRP A 79 -9.56 8.69 -5.03
#